data_AF-A0A7C5WSG4-F1
#
_entry.id   AF-A0A7C5WSG4-F1
#
_cell.length_a   1.000
_cell.length_b   1.000
_cell.length_c   1.000
_cell.angle_alpha   90.00
_cell.angle_beta   90.00
_cell.angle_gamma   90.00
#
_symmetry.space_group_name_H-M   'P 1'
#
loop_
_entity.id
_entity.type
_entity.pdbx_description
1 polymer ?
#
loop_
_entity_poly.entity_id
_entity_poly.type
_entity_poly.pdbx_seq_one_letter_code
_entity_poly.pdbx_strand_id
1 'polypeptide(L)'
;RTHQIRVHLKHLHTPIWADPLYGKPSPFIDRLALHAYELRVPHPKSGKILSFTAPVPEDMARGWEAAGGVWPEGVQRAGTSR
;
A
#
# COMPACT_ATOMS: atom_id res chain seq x y z
N ARG A 1 17.63 -3.70 2.28
CA ARG A 1 17.84 -3.50 0.83
C ARG A 1 17.00 -2.31 0.39
N THR A 2 17.54 -1.37 -0.38
CA THR A 2 16.81 -0.17 -0.81
C THR A 2 15.82 -0.50 -1.95
N HIS A 3 14.62 0.07 -1.91
CA HIS A 3 13.59 -0.06 -2.95
C HIS A 3 13.20 -1.50 -3.36
N GLN A 4 13.33 -2.47 -2.45
CA GLN A 4 13.24 -3.89 -2.81
C GLN A 4 11.96 -4.25 -3.56
N ILE A 5 10.78 -3.89 -3.03
CA ILE A 5 9.49 -4.18 -3.67
C ILE A 5 9.40 -3.53 -5.07
N ARG A 6 9.81 -2.27 -5.19
CA ARG A 6 9.74 -1.49 -6.44
C ARG A 6 10.60 -2.09 -7.54
N VAL A 7 11.83 -2.48 -7.21
CA VAL A 7 12.77 -3.08 -8.17
C VAL A 7 12.28 -4.45 -8.64
N HIS A 8 11.75 -5.27 -7.73
CA HIS A 8 11.23 -6.60 -8.09
C HIS A 8 10.02 -6.50 -9.01
N LEU A 9 9.05 -5.64 -8.69
CA LEU A 9 7.86 -5.43 -9.52
C LEU A 9 8.22 -4.84 -10.88
N LYS A 10 9.21 -3.95 -10.95
CA LYS A 10 9.75 -3.47 -12.23
C LYS A 10 10.36 -4.61 -13.05
N HIS A 11 11.12 -5.51 -12.43
CA HIS A 11 11.73 -6.65 -13.11
C HIS A 11 10.67 -7.62 -13.66
N LEU A 12 9.53 -7.75 -12.98
CA LEU A 12 8.38 -8.53 -13.45
C LEU A 12 7.53 -7.80 -14.52
N HIS A 13 8.01 -6.68 -15.07
CA HIS A 13 7.30 -5.84 -16.03
C HIS A 13 5.96 -5.26 -15.52
N THR A 14 5.74 -5.24 -14.21
CA THR A 14 4.53 -4.74 -13.55
C THR A 14 4.90 -3.71 -12.47
N PRO A 15 5.53 -2.58 -12.85
CA PRO A 15 5.98 -1.58 -11.87
C PRO A 15 4.82 -0.99 -11.08
N ILE A 16 5.12 -0.53 -9.86
CA ILE A 16 4.14 0.12 -8.99
C ILE A 16 3.60 1.39 -9.64
N TRP A 17 2.32 1.64 -9.43
CA TRP A 17 1.62 2.80 -9.92
C TRP A 17 2.14 4.10 -9.30
N ALA A 18 2.27 5.15 -10.12
CA ALA A 18 2.84 6.44 -9.73
C ALA A 18 4.23 6.34 -9.07
N ASP A 19 5.02 5.33 -9.46
CA ASP A 19 6.42 5.24 -9.06
C ASP A 19 7.29 6.19 -9.90
N PRO A 20 7.94 7.21 -9.30
CA PRO A 20 8.71 8.22 -10.02
C PRO A 20 10.06 7.72 -10.58
N LEU A 21 10.57 6.57 -10.12
CA LEU A 21 11.87 6.04 -10.56
C LEU A 21 11.72 4.87 -11.53
N TYR A 22 10.81 3.94 -11.24
CA TYR A 22 10.70 2.68 -11.98
C TYR A 22 9.41 2.55 -12.80
N GLY A 23 8.39 3.37 -12.50
CA GLY A 23 7.08 3.31 -13.11
C GLY A 23 6.77 4.49 -14.03
N LYS A 24 5.48 4.80 -14.15
CA LYS A 24 4.98 5.98 -14.85
C LYS A 24 4.09 6.77 -13.88
N PRO A 25 3.99 8.10 -14.07
CA PRO A 25 2.98 8.91 -13.40
C PRO A 25 1.57 8.35 -13.63
N SER A 26 0.68 8.59 -12.67
CA SER A 26 -0.73 8.24 -12.76
C SER A 26 -1.58 9.51 -12.78
N PRO A 27 -2.66 9.57 -13.58
CA PRO A 27 -3.64 10.65 -13.46
C PRO A 27 -4.56 10.48 -12.23
N PHE A 28 -4.48 9.36 -11.52
CA PHE A 28 -5.39 9.01 -10.42
C PHE A 28 -4.75 9.10 -9.03
N ILE A 29 -3.41 9.10 -8.94
CA ILE A 29 -2.68 9.20 -7.67
C ILE A 29 -1.32 9.88 -7.89
N ASP A 30 -1.02 10.87 -7.06
CA ASP A 30 0.19 11.71 -7.19
C ASP A 30 1.39 11.18 -6.41
N ARG A 31 1.24 10.04 -5.74
CA ARG A 31 2.32 9.39 -4.97
C ARG A 31 2.44 7.93 -5.31
N LEU A 32 3.61 7.37 -5.01
CA LEU A 32 3.88 5.94 -5.11
C LEU A 32 2.77 5.13 -4.43
N ALA A 33 2.12 4.25 -5.20
CA ALA A 33 1.05 3.38 -4.73
C ALA A 33 1.59 2.19 -3.91
N LEU A 34 2.40 2.47 -2.89
CA LEU A 34 2.96 1.49 -1.96
C LEU A 34 2.67 1.91 -0.52
N HIS A 35 1.96 1.06 0.21
CA HIS A 35 1.55 1.31 1.59
C HIS A 35 1.77 0.08 2.47
N ALA A 36 2.34 0.28 3.65
CA ALA A 36 2.52 -0.78 4.64
C ALA A 36 1.22 -0.92 5.44
N TYR A 37 0.34 -1.83 4.99
CA TYR A 37 -0.99 -2.01 5.57
C TYR A 37 -0.98 -2.67 6.96
N GLU A 38 -0.13 -3.66 7.19
CA GLU A 38 -0.08 -4.42 8.43
C GLU A 38 1.36 -4.65 8.89
N LEU A 39 1.59 -4.57 10.20
CA LEU A 39 2.84 -4.92 10.85
C LEU A 39 2.58 -5.89 11.99
N ARG A 40 3.17 -7.08 11.93
CA ARG A 40 3.19 -8.05 13.03
C ARG A 40 4.61 -8.25 13.53
N VAL A 41 4.83 -7.98 14.81
CA VAL A 41 6.16 -8.10 15.43
C VAL A 41 6.04 -8.68 16.84
N PRO A 42 6.98 -9.53 17.27
CA PRO A 42 7.02 -9.97 18.66
C PRO A 42 7.39 -8.80 19.57
N HIS A 43 6.67 -8.65 20.69
CA HIS A 43 7.00 -7.66 21.70
C HIS A 43 8.39 -7.98 22.29
N PRO A 44 9.33 -7.02 22.34
CA PRO A 44 10.74 -7.29 22.61
C PRO A 44 11.02 -7.88 24.00
N LYS A 45 10.13 -7.65 24.97
CA LYS A 45 10.28 -8.21 26.33
C LYS A 45 9.44 -9.46 26.60
N SER A 46 8.27 -9.58 25.95
CA SER A 46 7.28 -10.61 26.33
C SER A 46 7.09 -11.68 25.27
N GLY A 47 7.65 -11.50 24.06
CA GLY A 47 7.50 -12.42 22.93
C GLY A 47 6.10 -12.47 22.32
N LYS A 48 5.08 -11.86 22.95
CA LYS A 48 3.71 -11.82 22.43
C LYS A 48 3.68 -11.07 21.11
N ILE A 49 2.96 -11.60 20.13
CA ILE A 49 2.78 -10.93 18.83
C ILE A 49 1.93 -9.67 19.04
N LEU A 50 2.50 -8.53 18.67
CA LEU A 50 1.77 -7.29 18.47
C LEU A 50 1.35 -7.22 17.00
N SER A 51 0.12 -6.80 16.75
CA SER A 51 -0.38 -6.54 15.40
C SER A 51 -0.84 -5.10 15.31
N PHE A 52 -0.39 -4.41 14.27
CA PHE A 52 -0.76 -3.04 13.94
C PHE A 52 -1.33 -3.02 12.53
N THR A 53 -2.44 -2.33 12.33
CA THR A 53 -3.03 -2.12 11.01
C THR A 53 -3.09 -0.64 10.73
N ALA A 54 -2.59 -0.23 9.56
CA ALA A 54 -2.70 1.11 9.02
C ALA A 54 -3.71 1.04 7.86
N PRO A 55 -4.94 1.54 8.05
CA PRO A 55 -5.96 1.55 7.00
C PRO A 55 -5.43 2.17 5.71
N VAL A 56 -5.98 1.72 4.57
CA VAL A 56 -5.61 2.25 3.25
C VAL A 56 -5.87 3.76 3.25
N PRO A 57 -4.85 4.59 2.97
CA PRO A 57 -5.00 6.04 2.98
C PRO A 57 -6.03 6.52 1.94
N GLU A 58 -6.69 7.63 2.24
CA GLU A 58 -7.82 8.12 1.42
C GLU A 58 -7.42 8.44 -0.02
N ASP A 59 -6.20 8.93 -0.24
CA ASP A 59 -5.71 9.27 -1.58
C ASP A 59 -5.54 8.03 -2.47
N MET A 60 -5.02 6.94 -1.93
CA MET A 60 -4.95 5.65 -2.60
C MET A 60 -6.34 5.07 -2.83
N ALA A 61 -7.24 5.22 -1.86
CA ALA A 61 -8.60 4.73 -1.99
C ALA A 61 -9.34 5.45 -3.12
N ARG A 62 -9.29 6.79 -3.14
CA ARG A 62 -9.85 7.61 -4.23
C ARG A 62 -9.23 7.27 -5.58
N GLY A 63 -7.90 7.12 -5.64
CA GLY A 63 -7.22 6.76 -6.88
C GLY A 63 -7.65 5.39 -7.41
N TRP A 64 -7.76 4.39 -6.53
CA TRP A 64 -8.24 3.04 -6.87
C TRP A 64 -9.67 3.05 -7.41
N GLU A 65 -10.58 3.77 -6.73
CA GLU A 65 -11.98 3.89 -7.13
C GLU A 65 -12.12 4.65 -8.46
N ALA A 66 -11.36 5.73 -8.66
CA ALA A 66 -11.36 6.48 -9.91
C ALA A 66 -10.83 5.65 -11.10
N ALA A 67 -9.95 4.69 -10.85
CA ALA A 67 -9.50 3.73 -11.85
C ALA A 67 -10.50 2.57 -12.10
N GLY A 68 -11.66 2.55 -11.43
CA GLY A 68 -12.66 1.50 -11.54
C GLY A 68 -12.31 0.21 -10.76
N GLY A 69 -11.44 0.32 -9.77
CA GLY A 69 -10.99 -0.81 -8.97
C GLY A 69 -12.07 -1.38 -8.04
N VAL A 70 -12.08 -2.70 -7.86
CA VAL A 70 -12.99 -3.40 -6.94
C VAL A 70 -12.28 -3.70 -5.63
N TRP A 71 -12.92 -3.39 -4.50
CA TRP A 71 -12.34 -3.63 -3.18
C TRP A 71 -12.50 -5.09 -2.73
N PRO A 72 -11.44 -5.72 -2.18
CA PRO A 72 -11.57 -6.99 -1.49
C PRO A 72 -12.35 -6.84 -0.19
N GLU A 73 -12.99 -7.92 0.27
CA GLU A 73 -13.65 -7.97 1.57
C GLU A 73 -12.63 -7.77 2.72
N GLY A 74 -13.03 -7.04 3.76
CA GLY A 74 -12.22 -6.87 4.98
C GLY A 74 -11.09 -5.82 4.91
N VAL A 75 -10.91 -5.12 3.79
CA VAL A 75 -9.91 -4.04 3.69
C VAL A 75 -10.38 -2.79 4.44
N GLN A 76 -9.59 -2.37 5.44
CA GLN A 76 -9.83 -1.14 6.19
C GLN A 76 -9.33 0.08 5.41
N ARG A 77 -10.14 1.13 5.34
CA ARG A 77 -9.82 2.39 4.63
C ARG A 77 -9.87 3.55 5.61
N ALA A 78 -8.99 4.53 5.45
CA ALA A 78 -9.05 5.78 6.18
C ALA A 78 -10.39 6.47 5.88
N GLY A 79 -11.07 6.98 6.91
CA GLY A 79 -12.40 7.59 6.78
C GLY A 79 -13.58 6.62 6.91
N THR A 80 -13.36 5.29 6.89
CA THR A 80 -14.36 4.33 7.36
C THR A 80 -14.35 4.29 8.89
N SER A 81 -14.77 5.39 9.50
CA SER A 81 -15.11 5.39 10.93
C SER A 81 -16.31 4.46 11.11
N ARG A 82 -16.14 3.44 11.96
CA ARG A 82 -17.27 2.99 12.77
C ARG A 82 -17.57 4.03 13.84
#